data_AF-A0A6B0QQN5-F1
#
_entry.id   AF-A0A6B0QQN5-F1
#
_cell.length_a   1.000
_cell.length_b   1.000
_cell.length_c   1.000
_cell.angle_alpha   90.00
_cell.angle_beta   90.00
_cell.angle_gamma   90.00
#
_symmetry.space_group_name_H-M   'P 1'
#
loop_
_entity.id
_entity.type
_entity.pdbx_description
1 polymer ?
#
loop_
_entity_poly.entity_id
_entity_poly.type
_entity_poly.pdbx_seq_one_letter_code
_entity_poly.pdbx_strand_id
1 'polypeptide(L)'
;MACELLVPNPEEQREKAEIRNLCVSLDLFVSCSPAPARKPAAVFCSAAAPPPGCMLDINDPQVQKAAIRIQASYQDHRSWKELREKGPPRLLEPLKDVVLLMEGGAAKLTCRVSAFLDLFIRCGKDRKELRDGPKCRYVFKDPDVVALVVHDGEMADLSQYSVNFQRRFRRDRINTKARKGAKVTLIAEILGKPAPDVAWAKNGEEKKTTGTRFRPLSFEVPKPLFPVAGVPMIQHHIEACAQVPGMQEILLIGFYQPDEPLTRFLEAAQQEFNLPIRYLQEFAPLGTGGGLYHFRDQILAGSPEAFFVLNADVCSDFPLSAMLDVHRHQPHPFLLLGTTANRTQSLNYGCIVENPQTHEVLHYVEKPSTFVSDIINCGIYLFSPEALKPLRDVFQRNQQDGQLEDSSGLWPGAGTIRLEQDVFSALAGQGQIYVHLTDGIWSQIKSAGSALYASRLYLSQYQLTHPERLAKHTPGGPRIRGNVYIHPTAKVAPSAVLGPNVSIGEGVTIGEGVRLRESIVLHGATLQEHTCVLHSIVGWGSTVGRWARVEGTPNDPNPNDPRAHMDSESLFKDGKLLPAITILGCRVRIPAEVLILNSIVLPHKELSRSFTNQIIL
;
A
#
# COMPACT_ATOMS: atom_id res chain seq x y z
N MET A 1 44.38 47.91 -3.30
CA MET A 1 43.32 48.03 -2.28
C MET A 1 42.01 47.68 -2.97
N ALA A 2 41.68 46.42 -3.24
CA ALA A 2 41.82 45.20 -2.43
C ALA A 2 40.96 45.26 -1.15
N CYS A 3 39.80 44.59 -1.22
CA CYS A 3 39.16 43.86 -0.12
C CYS A 3 38.35 42.72 -0.76
N GLU A 4 38.38 41.54 -0.16
CA GLU A 4 38.08 40.27 -0.84
C GLU A 4 36.60 39.87 -0.75
N LEU A 5 36.08 39.29 -1.83
CA LEU A 5 34.83 38.53 -1.82
C LEU A 5 35.18 37.07 -1.50
N LEU A 6 34.92 36.65 -0.25
CA LEU A 6 35.01 35.25 0.15
C LEU A 6 33.90 34.45 -0.55
N VAL A 7 34.31 33.61 -1.50
CA VAL A 7 33.47 32.59 -2.14
C VAL A 7 33.35 31.38 -1.20
N PRO A 8 32.13 30.97 -0.79
CA PRO A 8 31.95 29.70 -0.08
C PRO A 8 32.22 28.49 -0.99
N ASN A 9 32.81 27.45 -0.42
CA ASN A 9 33.30 26.25 -1.11
C ASN A 9 32.16 25.47 -1.83
N PRO A 10 32.30 25.06 -3.11
CA PRO A 10 31.26 24.30 -3.83
C PRO A 10 30.88 22.93 -3.23
N GLU A 11 31.65 22.38 -2.29
CA GLU A 11 31.39 21.06 -1.69
C GLU A 11 30.27 21.07 -0.62
N GLU A 12 30.06 22.17 0.11
CA GLU A 12 29.03 22.24 1.18
C GLU A 12 27.58 22.33 0.68
N GLN A 13 27.35 22.54 -0.62
CA GLN A 13 25.99 22.51 -1.20
C GLN A 13 25.52 21.13 -1.64
N ARG A 14 26.39 20.11 -1.66
CA ARG A 14 25.99 18.73 -2.00
C ARG A 14 25.32 17.96 -0.86
N GLU A 15 25.46 18.41 0.39
CA GLU A 15 25.01 17.65 1.58
C GLU A 15 23.61 18.05 2.10
N LYS A 16 22.89 18.94 1.40
CA LYS A 16 21.55 19.43 1.81
C LYS A 16 20.39 19.09 0.85
N ALA A 17 20.63 18.29 -0.18
CA ALA A 17 19.62 17.90 -1.17
C ALA A 17 18.93 16.55 -0.88
N GLU A 18 19.27 15.88 0.22
CA GLU A 18 18.91 14.48 0.43
C GLU A 18 17.58 14.24 1.18
N ILE A 19 16.80 13.28 0.67
CA ILE A 19 15.75 12.48 1.36
C ILE A 19 14.37 13.15 1.57
N ARG A 20 13.49 13.08 0.55
CA ARG A 20 12.01 13.12 0.73
C ARG A 20 11.23 12.14 -0.18
N ASN A 21 11.52 10.84 -0.08
CA ASN A 21 10.72 9.79 -0.75
C ASN A 21 9.46 9.38 0.07
N LEU A 22 8.30 9.31 -0.60
CA LEU A 22 6.96 8.79 -0.20
C LEU A 22 6.14 8.42 -1.47
N CYS A 23 5.03 7.68 -1.36
CA CYS A 23 4.46 6.87 -2.46
C CYS A 23 2.91 6.67 -2.46
N VAL A 24 2.27 6.62 -3.64
CA VAL A 24 0.95 6.04 -4.05
C VAL A 24 1.08 5.57 -5.52
N SER A 25 0.10 4.79 -6.00
CA SER A 25 -0.03 4.08 -7.29
C SER A 25 0.60 4.72 -8.53
N LEU A 26 0.99 3.86 -9.48
CA LEU A 26 1.09 4.16 -10.90
C LEU A 26 -0.07 3.45 -11.59
N ASP A 27 -0.97 4.18 -12.25
CA ASP A 27 -2.04 3.58 -13.06
C ASP A 27 -1.72 3.74 -14.56
N LEU A 28 -2.03 2.76 -15.42
CA LEU A 28 -1.81 2.74 -16.89
C LEU A 28 -3.09 3.08 -17.71
N PHE A 29 -3.03 3.91 -18.77
CA PHE A 29 -4.19 4.33 -19.62
C PHE A 29 -3.93 4.34 -21.13
N VAL A 30 -4.92 3.94 -21.95
CA VAL A 30 -4.83 3.82 -23.44
C VAL A 30 -6.19 3.99 -24.19
N SER A 31 -6.22 4.09 -25.54
CA SER A 31 -7.34 4.56 -26.40
C SER A 31 -7.48 3.85 -27.78
N CYS A 32 -8.69 3.77 -28.38
CA CYS A 32 -9.01 3.34 -29.79
C CYS A 32 -10.46 3.74 -30.24
N SER A 33 -10.87 3.71 -31.53
CA SER A 33 -12.20 4.24 -32.01
C SER A 33 -12.81 3.59 -33.30
N PRO A 34 -14.18 3.53 -33.46
CA PRO A 34 -14.86 3.78 -34.76
C PRO A 34 -16.30 4.42 -34.70
N ALA A 35 -17.10 4.38 -35.80
CA ALA A 35 -18.26 5.26 -36.12
C ALA A 35 -19.70 4.63 -36.07
N PRO A 36 -20.84 5.42 -36.10
CA PRO A 36 -22.12 5.04 -35.45
C PRO A 36 -23.45 5.10 -36.26
N ALA A 37 -24.55 4.52 -35.70
CA ALA A 37 -26.01 4.87 -35.77
C ALA A 37 -26.91 3.62 -35.52
N ARG A 38 -28.15 3.61 -34.98
CA ARG A 38 -29.17 4.61 -34.53
C ARG A 38 -30.18 3.94 -33.53
N LYS A 39 -31.01 4.71 -32.79
CA LYS A 39 -32.06 4.26 -31.79
C LYS A 39 -33.51 4.36 -32.38
N PRO A 40 -34.68 4.33 -31.64
CA PRO A 40 -35.02 3.95 -30.23
C PRO A 40 -36.40 3.21 -29.96
N ALA A 41 -36.70 2.93 -28.67
CA ALA A 41 -38.03 2.96 -27.97
C ALA A 41 -38.98 1.70 -28.00
N ALA A 42 -39.92 1.41 -27.04
CA ALA A 42 -40.35 2.08 -25.79
C ALA A 42 -41.23 1.20 -24.81
N VAL A 43 -41.05 1.34 -23.47
CA VAL A 43 -41.98 1.09 -22.29
C VAL A 43 -42.65 -0.32 -22.10
N PHE A 44 -43.49 -0.70 -21.09
CA PHE A 44 -44.22 -0.06 -19.94
C PHE A 44 -44.58 -1.05 -18.76
N CYS A 45 -44.65 -0.56 -17.50
CA CYS A 45 -45.46 -0.98 -16.30
C CYS A 45 -45.42 -2.42 -15.67
N SER A 46 -45.78 -2.66 -14.39
CA SER A 46 -45.68 -1.95 -13.07
C SER A 46 -46.35 -2.81 -11.96
N ALA A 47 -46.10 -2.60 -10.66
CA ALA A 47 -46.86 -3.25 -9.57
C ALA A 47 -47.15 -2.34 -8.34
N ALA A 48 -48.46 -2.20 -8.03
CA ALA A 48 -49.15 -1.77 -6.78
C ALA A 48 -48.67 -0.55 -5.93
N ALA A 49 -49.64 0.24 -5.45
CA ALA A 49 -49.42 1.54 -4.79
C ALA A 49 -50.01 1.65 -3.35
N PRO A 50 -49.61 2.67 -2.55
CA PRO A 50 -50.12 2.91 -1.18
C PRO A 50 -51.56 3.48 -1.15
N PRO A 51 -52.20 3.55 0.04
CA PRO A 51 -53.62 3.94 0.15
C PRO A 51 -53.91 5.42 -0.20
N PRO A 52 -55.14 5.76 -0.62
CA PRO A 52 -55.43 7.04 -1.26
C PRO A 52 -55.42 8.23 -0.29
N GLY A 53 -54.77 9.32 -0.69
CA GLY A 53 -54.90 10.64 -0.05
C GLY A 53 -53.71 11.11 0.81
N CYS A 54 -52.68 10.26 1.01
CA CYS A 54 -51.49 10.65 1.79
C CYS A 54 -50.21 10.61 0.92
N MET A 55 -49.98 11.68 0.16
CA MET A 55 -48.73 11.90 -0.58
C MET A 55 -47.70 12.54 0.35
N LEU A 56 -46.74 11.75 0.83
CA LEU A 56 -45.55 12.27 1.52
C LEU A 56 -44.58 12.86 0.48
N ASP A 57 -44.56 14.18 0.35
CA ASP A 57 -43.53 14.86 -0.44
C ASP A 57 -42.19 14.83 0.31
N ILE A 58 -41.21 14.14 -0.25
CA ILE A 58 -39.85 14.00 0.29
C ILE A 58 -39.09 15.35 0.28
N ASN A 59 -39.58 16.32 -0.49
CA ASN A 59 -39.05 17.68 -0.55
C ASN A 59 -39.74 18.66 0.42
N ASP A 60 -40.79 18.24 1.14
CA ASP A 60 -41.44 19.08 2.14
C ASP A 60 -40.45 19.38 3.30
N PRO A 61 -40.17 20.66 3.60
CA PRO A 61 -39.29 21.04 4.70
C PRO A 61 -39.70 20.49 6.09
N GLN A 62 -40.98 20.19 6.30
CA GLN A 62 -41.49 19.54 7.52
C GLN A 62 -41.15 18.06 7.55
N VAL A 63 -41.26 17.34 6.41
CA VAL A 63 -40.89 15.93 6.28
C VAL A 63 -39.38 15.78 6.45
N GLN A 64 -38.58 16.68 5.86
CA GLN A 64 -37.13 16.71 6.06
C GLN A 64 -36.77 17.06 7.52
N LYS A 65 -37.43 18.02 8.16
CA LYS A 65 -37.25 18.29 9.61
C LYS A 65 -37.63 17.09 10.48
N ALA A 66 -38.68 16.35 10.12
CA ALA A 66 -39.08 15.15 10.83
C ALA A 66 -38.04 14.04 10.66
N ALA A 67 -37.53 13.81 9.45
CA ALA A 67 -36.45 12.86 9.17
C ALA A 67 -35.16 13.21 9.94
N ILE A 68 -34.74 14.48 9.93
CA ILE A 68 -33.58 14.96 10.71
C ILE A 68 -33.80 14.77 12.22
N ARG A 69 -34.99 15.07 12.75
CA ARG A 69 -35.33 14.81 14.16
C ARG A 69 -35.33 13.31 14.50
N ILE A 70 -35.78 12.45 13.58
CA ILE A 70 -35.79 11.00 13.77
C ILE A 70 -34.35 10.46 13.71
N GLN A 71 -33.50 10.92 12.78
CA GLN A 71 -32.07 10.56 12.74
C GLN A 71 -31.32 11.05 13.98
N ALA A 72 -31.54 12.28 14.44
CA ALA A 72 -30.94 12.80 15.67
C ALA A 72 -31.41 11.99 16.90
N SER A 73 -32.71 11.70 17.01
CA SER A 73 -33.26 10.83 18.06
C SER A 73 -32.73 9.39 17.99
N TYR A 74 -32.43 8.87 16.80
CA TYR A 74 -31.83 7.55 16.61
C TYR A 74 -30.34 7.54 16.97
N GLN A 75 -29.60 8.61 16.67
CA GLN A 75 -28.22 8.83 17.14
C GLN A 75 -28.16 8.94 18.66
N ASP A 76 -29.04 9.74 19.27
CA ASP A 76 -29.18 9.83 20.72
C ASP A 76 -29.55 8.46 21.33
N HIS A 77 -30.53 7.75 20.77
CA HIS A 77 -30.94 6.43 21.27
C HIS A 77 -29.82 5.38 21.17
N ARG A 78 -29.08 5.37 20.04
CA ARG A 78 -27.88 4.53 19.87
C ARG A 78 -26.82 4.87 20.90
N SER A 79 -26.56 6.16 21.13
CA SER A 79 -25.61 6.65 22.13
C SER A 79 -26.00 6.29 23.56
N TRP A 80 -27.29 6.40 23.91
CA TRP A 80 -27.83 5.99 25.21
C TRP A 80 -27.80 4.47 25.43
N LYS A 81 -28.03 3.68 24.37
CA LYS A 81 -27.93 2.22 24.41
C LYS A 81 -26.48 1.78 24.63
N GLU A 82 -25.53 2.34 23.88
CA GLU A 82 -24.11 2.05 24.08
C GLU A 82 -23.57 2.59 25.43
N LEU A 83 -24.08 3.70 25.95
CA LEU A 83 -23.79 4.19 27.32
C LEU A 83 -24.29 3.24 28.41
N ARG A 84 -25.42 2.56 28.20
CA ARG A 84 -25.92 1.50 29.10
C ARG A 84 -25.08 0.22 29.01
N GLU A 85 -24.56 -0.11 27.84
CA GLU A 85 -23.79 -1.34 27.59
C GLU A 85 -22.31 -1.22 27.97
N LYS A 86 -21.65 -0.07 27.74
CA LYS A 86 -20.21 0.13 27.98
C LYS A 86 -19.89 1.07 29.17
N GLY A 87 -20.88 1.84 29.66
CA GLY A 87 -20.73 2.73 30.82
C GLY A 87 -20.16 4.12 30.52
N PRO A 88 -19.98 4.98 31.55
CA PRO A 88 -19.44 6.33 31.38
C PRO A 88 -17.94 6.32 31.05
N PRO A 89 -17.42 7.35 30.35
CA PRO A 89 -16.02 7.44 29.93
C PRO A 89 -15.08 7.42 31.13
N ARG A 90 -13.96 6.68 31.00
CA ARG A 90 -13.00 6.41 32.06
C ARG A 90 -11.58 6.46 31.52
N LEU A 91 -10.65 6.96 32.34
CA LEU A 91 -9.23 6.82 32.08
C LEU A 91 -8.86 5.34 32.25
N LEU A 92 -8.49 4.67 31.16
CA LEU A 92 -8.10 3.26 31.16
C LEU A 92 -6.64 3.07 31.57
N GLU A 93 -5.76 4.01 31.18
CA GLU A 93 -4.36 4.03 31.59
C GLU A 93 -3.92 5.46 31.97
N PRO A 94 -3.30 5.65 33.16
CA PRO A 94 -2.78 6.95 33.58
C PRO A 94 -1.53 7.35 32.78
N LEU A 95 -1.26 8.66 32.75
CA LEU A 95 -0.01 9.20 32.20
C LEU A 95 1.19 8.60 32.95
N LYS A 96 2.04 7.89 32.20
CA LYS A 96 3.31 7.35 32.66
C LYS A 96 4.38 8.45 32.60
N ASP A 97 5.27 8.48 33.58
CA ASP A 97 6.38 9.44 33.60
C ASP A 97 7.33 9.19 32.42
N VAL A 98 7.76 10.26 31.74
CA VAL A 98 8.66 10.21 30.59
C VAL A 98 9.95 10.95 30.94
N VAL A 99 11.11 10.35 30.65
CA VAL A 99 12.43 10.95 30.84
C VAL A 99 12.92 11.49 29.51
N LEU A 100 13.19 12.80 29.43
CA LEU A 100 13.96 13.39 28.35
C LEU A 100 15.41 12.91 28.47
N LEU A 101 15.86 12.11 27.49
CA LEU A 101 17.19 11.48 27.53
C LEU A 101 18.32 12.41 27.09
N MET A 102 18.03 13.40 26.23
CA MET A 102 18.92 14.52 25.85
C MET A 102 18.09 15.75 25.46
N GLU A 103 18.69 16.94 25.51
CA GLU A 103 18.09 18.18 24.98
C GLU A 103 17.89 18.07 23.45
N GLY A 104 16.81 18.66 22.94
CA GLY A 104 16.40 18.54 21.53
C GLY A 104 15.64 17.25 21.17
N GLY A 105 15.43 16.35 22.13
CA GLY A 105 14.60 15.15 21.95
C GLY A 105 13.10 15.43 22.05
N ALA A 106 12.28 14.64 21.35
CA ALA A 106 10.82 14.70 21.49
C ALA A 106 10.32 13.72 22.58
N ALA A 107 9.43 14.19 23.47
CA ALA A 107 8.82 13.39 24.52
C ALA A 107 7.35 13.10 24.22
N LYS A 108 6.93 11.82 24.28
CA LYS A 108 5.56 11.40 23.97
C LYS A 108 4.81 10.95 25.22
N LEU A 109 3.91 11.81 25.70
CA LEU A 109 2.99 11.54 26.79
C LEU A 109 1.73 10.87 26.21
N THR A 110 1.44 9.63 26.60
CA THR A 110 0.26 8.89 26.10
C THR A 110 -0.67 8.56 27.26
N CYS A 111 -1.96 8.81 27.09
CA CYS A 111 -2.99 8.28 27.98
C CYS A 111 -4.08 7.55 27.18
N ARG A 112 -4.75 6.59 27.83
CA ARG A 112 -5.83 5.82 27.21
C ARG A 112 -7.14 6.17 27.89
N VAL A 113 -8.15 6.52 27.10
CA VAL A 113 -9.42 7.07 27.58
C VAL A 113 -10.53 6.34 26.85
N SER A 114 -11.34 5.56 27.58
CA SER A 114 -12.59 5.09 27.01
C SER A 114 -13.50 6.29 26.81
N ALA A 115 -13.82 6.62 25.56
CA ALA A 115 -14.62 7.78 25.22
C ALA A 115 -15.51 7.51 23.99
N PHE A 116 -16.77 7.92 24.08
CA PHE A 116 -17.63 8.05 22.91
C PHE A 116 -17.32 9.38 22.20
N LEU A 117 -17.68 9.45 20.91
CA LEU A 117 -17.57 10.66 20.08
C LEU A 117 -18.13 11.91 20.79
N ASP A 118 -17.59 13.07 20.43
CA ASP A 118 -17.85 14.41 21.02
C ASP A 118 -17.29 14.68 22.43
N LEU A 119 -16.10 14.16 22.75
CA LEU A 119 -15.35 14.54 23.96
C LEU A 119 -14.27 15.60 23.68
N PHE A 120 -14.39 16.79 24.28
CA PHE A 120 -13.33 17.79 24.24
C PHE A 120 -12.25 17.49 25.29
N ILE A 121 -11.05 17.15 24.81
CA ILE A 121 -9.87 16.83 25.62
C ILE A 121 -8.90 18.00 25.58
N ARG A 122 -8.52 18.53 26.74
CA ARG A 122 -7.63 19.70 26.87
C ARG A 122 -6.47 19.40 27.81
N CYS A 123 -5.26 19.32 27.27
CA CYS A 123 -4.04 19.18 28.06
C CYS A 123 -3.59 20.53 28.62
N GLY A 124 -2.90 20.51 29.76
CA GLY A 124 -2.35 21.71 30.38
C GLY A 124 -1.05 21.45 31.13
N LYS A 125 -0.12 22.40 30.99
CA LYS A 125 1.21 22.44 31.63
C LYS A 125 1.16 23.45 32.76
N ASP A 126 1.51 23.04 33.98
CA ASP A 126 1.53 23.89 35.19
C ASP A 126 0.27 24.75 35.37
N ARG A 127 -0.90 24.12 35.19
CA ARG A 127 -2.25 24.72 35.27
C ARG A 127 -2.62 25.73 34.16
N LYS A 128 -1.77 25.95 33.15
CA LYS A 128 -2.12 26.69 31.91
C LYS A 128 -2.48 25.71 30.79
N GLU A 129 -3.46 26.06 29.96
CA GLU A 129 -3.93 25.22 28.85
C GLU A 129 -2.94 25.22 27.67
N LEU A 130 -2.64 24.04 27.13
CA LEU A 130 -1.79 23.86 25.96
C LEU A 130 -2.63 23.88 24.69
N ARG A 131 -2.33 24.81 23.79
CA ARG A 131 -2.89 24.85 22.43
C ARG A 131 -2.07 23.92 21.52
N ASP A 132 -2.74 23.36 20.51
CA ASP A 132 -2.08 22.60 19.46
C ASP A 132 -1.15 23.52 18.66
N GLY A 133 0.04 23.03 18.27
CA GLY A 133 1.05 23.84 17.60
C GLY A 133 2.43 23.16 17.53
N PRO A 134 3.45 23.87 17.01
CA PRO A 134 4.74 23.26 16.65
C PRO A 134 5.46 22.53 17.80
N LYS A 135 5.32 23.03 19.03
CA LYS A 135 5.99 22.49 20.22
C LYS A 135 5.16 21.43 20.98
N CYS A 136 3.84 21.44 20.85
CA CYS A 136 2.93 20.51 21.57
C CYS A 136 1.79 20.09 20.63
N ARG A 137 1.76 18.82 20.23
CA ARG A 137 0.78 18.29 19.27
C ARG A 137 -0.09 17.18 19.84
N TYR A 138 -1.39 17.24 19.57
CA TYR A 138 -2.33 16.16 19.90
C TYR A 138 -2.33 15.11 18.78
N VAL A 139 -2.26 13.83 19.15
CA VAL A 139 -2.24 12.70 18.20
C VAL A 139 -3.22 11.63 18.68
N PHE A 140 -4.31 11.47 17.93
CA PHE A 140 -5.31 10.43 18.13
C PHE A 140 -4.87 9.20 17.34
N LYS A 141 -4.61 8.08 18.03
CA LYS A 141 -4.13 6.84 17.38
C LYS A 141 -5.26 5.86 17.06
N ASP A 142 -6.23 5.81 17.97
CA ASP A 142 -7.42 4.96 17.96
C ASP A 142 -8.57 5.80 18.54
N PRO A 143 -9.85 5.44 18.34
CA PRO A 143 -10.98 6.14 18.96
C PRO A 143 -10.90 6.27 20.50
N ASP A 144 -10.16 5.38 21.18
CA ASP A 144 -9.95 5.40 22.65
C ASP A 144 -8.52 5.82 23.10
N VAL A 145 -7.65 6.32 22.20
CA VAL A 145 -6.23 6.60 22.50
C VAL A 145 -5.81 8.01 22.07
N VAL A 146 -5.40 8.82 23.05
CA VAL A 146 -4.94 10.20 22.85
C VAL A 146 -3.53 10.38 23.38
N ALA A 147 -2.62 10.82 22.52
CA ALA A 147 -1.26 11.17 22.91
C ALA A 147 -1.01 12.67 22.74
N LEU A 148 -0.29 13.25 23.70
CA LEU A 148 0.32 14.57 23.58
C LEU A 148 1.81 14.38 23.28
N VAL A 149 2.26 14.87 22.14
CA VAL A 149 3.68 14.87 21.75
C VAL A 149 4.24 16.25 22.03
N VAL A 150 5.28 16.32 22.87
CA VAL A 150 6.07 17.54 23.10
C VAL A 150 7.33 17.42 22.25
N HIS A 151 7.50 18.36 21.33
CA HIS A 151 8.63 18.42 20.41
C HIS A 151 9.72 19.35 20.97
N ASP A 152 10.98 19.07 20.60
CA ASP A 152 12.15 19.90 20.91
C ASP A 152 12.26 20.25 22.42
N GLY A 153 12.47 19.18 23.21
CA GLY A 153 12.41 19.24 24.67
C GLY A 153 13.60 19.98 25.29
N GLU A 154 13.29 21.08 25.96
CA GLU A 154 14.23 21.92 26.70
C GLU A 154 14.10 21.67 28.21
N MET A 155 15.05 22.15 29.03
CA MET A 155 14.91 22.12 30.50
C MET A 155 13.64 22.82 31.01
N ALA A 156 13.09 23.77 30.24
CA ALA A 156 11.82 24.45 30.54
C ALA A 156 10.57 23.58 30.34
N ASP A 157 10.69 22.37 29.78
CA ASP A 157 9.59 21.42 29.58
C ASP A 157 9.42 20.38 30.70
N LEU A 158 10.36 20.33 31.64
CA LEU A 158 10.28 19.52 32.86
C LEU A 158 9.25 20.12 33.86
N SER A 159 8.00 19.69 33.75
CA SER A 159 6.83 20.34 34.37
C SER A 159 5.69 19.38 34.69
N GLN A 160 4.64 19.85 35.38
CA GLN A 160 3.47 19.02 35.67
C GLN A 160 2.42 19.12 34.55
N TYR A 161 2.25 18.04 33.81
CA TYR A 161 1.21 17.90 32.78
C TYR A 161 -0.08 17.33 33.38
N SER A 162 -1.22 17.86 32.94
CA SER A 162 -2.57 17.46 33.36
C SER A 162 -3.49 17.34 32.15
N VAL A 163 -4.39 16.37 32.15
CA VAL A 163 -5.42 16.19 31.11
C VAL A 163 -6.77 16.51 31.74
N ASN A 164 -7.53 17.40 31.10
CA ASN A 164 -8.85 17.81 31.55
C ASN A 164 -9.88 17.35 30.52
N PHE A 165 -10.92 16.67 31.00
CA PHE A 165 -12.03 16.19 30.18
C PHE A 165 -13.22 17.13 30.39
N GLN A 166 -13.82 17.62 29.31
CA GLN A 166 -14.97 18.52 29.38
C GLN A 166 -16.14 17.96 28.57
N ARG A 167 -17.17 17.48 29.29
CA ARG A 167 -18.51 17.25 28.72
C ARG A 167 -19.24 18.60 28.59
N ARG A 168 -20.33 18.60 27.81
CA ARG A 168 -21.24 19.76 27.69
C ARG A 168 -21.78 20.22 29.06
N PHE A 169 -21.80 19.33 30.07
CA PHE A 169 -21.98 19.66 31.49
C PHE A 169 -21.06 18.82 32.41
N ARG A 170 -20.36 19.50 33.35
CA ARG A 170 -19.34 19.03 34.35
C ARG A 170 -17.92 18.63 33.84
N ARG A 171 -16.94 18.73 34.76
CA ARG A 171 -15.47 18.63 34.59
C ARG A 171 -14.87 17.74 35.70
N ASP A 172 -13.87 16.91 35.37
CA ASP A 172 -13.03 16.15 36.31
C ASP A 172 -11.53 16.25 35.96
N ARG A 173 -10.62 15.94 36.90
CA ARG A 173 -9.17 16.26 36.86
C ARG A 173 -8.26 15.20 37.51
N ILE A 174 -7.10 14.89 36.90
CA ILE A 174 -6.10 13.90 37.39
C ILE A 174 -4.64 14.40 37.12
N ASN A 175 -3.67 14.03 37.98
CA ASN A 175 -2.26 14.51 38.00
C ASN A 175 -1.24 13.38 38.33
N THR A 176 0.01 13.44 37.81
CA THR A 176 1.14 12.53 38.15
C THR A 176 2.49 13.29 38.38
N LYS A 177 3.59 12.62 38.82
CA LYS A 177 4.94 13.18 39.12
C LYS A 177 6.10 12.15 39.05
N ALA A 178 7.21 12.50 38.39
CA ALA A 178 8.44 11.71 38.26
C ALA A 178 9.55 12.00 39.32
N ARG A 179 10.55 11.10 39.47
CA ARG A 179 11.79 11.30 40.24
C ARG A 179 13.05 10.72 39.55
N LYS A 180 14.23 11.26 39.87
CA LYS A 180 15.54 10.98 39.25
C LYS A 180 16.29 9.83 39.97
N GLY A 181 16.93 8.93 39.21
CA GLY A 181 18.06 8.12 39.69
C GLY A 181 17.94 6.58 39.74
N ALA A 182 16.84 5.96 39.30
CA ALA A 182 16.71 4.49 39.29
C ALA A 182 17.18 3.86 37.96
N LYS A 183 17.91 2.74 38.03
CA LYS A 183 18.29 1.92 36.87
C LYS A 183 17.17 0.89 36.61
N VAL A 184 16.64 0.84 35.39
CA VAL A 184 15.55 -0.09 35.01
C VAL A 184 15.97 -0.91 33.80
N THR A 185 15.88 -2.23 33.93
CA THR A 185 16.00 -3.17 32.80
C THR A 185 14.67 -3.24 32.08
N LEU A 186 14.65 -2.99 30.78
CA LEU A 186 13.44 -3.10 29.97
C LEU A 186 13.20 -4.56 29.59
N ILE A 187 12.16 -5.17 30.18
CA ILE A 187 11.50 -6.36 29.64
C ILE A 187 10.08 -5.92 29.26
N ALA A 188 9.76 -5.99 27.97
CA ALA A 188 8.44 -5.64 27.46
C ALA A 188 7.61 -6.91 27.26
N GLU A 189 6.69 -7.20 28.18
CA GLU A 189 5.58 -8.10 27.88
C GLU A 189 4.49 -7.32 27.14
N ILE A 190 4.27 -7.68 25.88
CA ILE A 190 3.22 -7.09 25.04
C ILE A 190 1.94 -7.90 25.25
N LEU A 191 1.00 -7.34 26.01
CA LEU A 191 -0.30 -7.91 26.26
C LEU A 191 -1.39 -7.10 25.55
N GLY A 192 -2.07 -7.74 24.60
CA GLY A 192 -3.21 -7.18 23.87
C GLY A 192 -3.64 -8.12 22.75
N LYS A 193 -4.95 -8.31 22.57
CA LYS A 193 -5.52 -9.06 21.44
C LYS A 193 -6.51 -8.18 20.67
N PRO A 194 -6.22 -7.80 19.41
CA PRO A 194 -4.93 -7.94 18.71
C PRO A 194 -3.85 -7.01 19.29
N ALA A 195 -2.59 -7.25 18.92
CA ALA A 195 -1.48 -6.36 19.25
C ALA A 195 -1.57 -5.04 18.44
N PRO A 196 -1.18 -3.88 19.01
CA PRO A 196 -1.30 -2.58 18.34
C PRO A 196 -0.22 -2.37 17.26
N ASP A 197 -0.60 -1.70 16.17
CA ASP A 197 0.30 -1.39 15.06
C ASP A 197 1.41 -0.37 15.42
N VAL A 198 2.62 -0.64 14.93
CA VAL A 198 3.82 0.18 15.16
C VAL A 198 4.18 0.96 13.89
N ALA A 199 3.97 2.28 13.93
CA ALA A 199 4.39 3.21 12.88
C ALA A 199 5.73 3.90 13.22
N TRP A 200 6.53 4.18 12.19
CA TRP A 200 7.86 4.80 12.32
C TRP A 200 7.86 6.20 11.70
N ALA A 201 8.44 7.17 12.41
CA ALA A 201 8.64 8.54 11.95
C ALA A 201 10.13 8.91 11.95
N LYS A 202 10.57 9.70 10.96
CA LYS A 202 11.89 10.37 10.95
C LYS A 202 11.59 11.87 10.90
N ASN A 203 12.21 12.65 11.80
CA ASN A 203 12.09 14.11 11.88
C ASN A 203 10.65 14.64 12.04
N GLY A 204 9.80 13.96 12.82
CA GLY A 204 8.46 14.44 13.18
C GLY A 204 7.36 14.27 12.11
N GLU A 205 7.72 13.94 10.87
CA GLU A 205 6.76 13.53 9.85
C GLU A 205 6.32 12.08 10.08
N GLU A 206 5.04 11.86 10.36
CA GLU A 206 4.44 10.54 10.31
C GLU A 206 4.35 10.10 8.85
N LYS A 207 5.40 9.42 8.38
CA LYS A 207 5.45 8.83 7.04
C LYS A 207 4.43 7.70 6.93
N LYS A 208 3.18 8.05 6.60
CA LYS A 208 2.13 7.12 6.14
C LYS A 208 2.48 6.60 4.73
N THR A 209 3.65 5.95 4.65
CA THR A 209 4.22 5.42 3.41
C THR A 209 3.50 4.15 3.01
N THR A 210 2.80 4.20 1.90
CA THR A 210 2.63 3.01 1.06
C THR A 210 4.03 2.41 0.80
N GLY A 211 4.16 1.09 0.91
CA GLY A 211 5.45 0.40 0.73
C GLY A 211 6.33 0.23 1.98
N THR A 212 5.88 0.55 3.20
CA THR A 212 6.60 0.20 4.45
C THR A 212 6.88 -1.29 4.57
N ARG A 213 5.92 -2.16 4.21
CA ARG A 213 6.06 -3.64 4.16
C ARG A 213 7.00 -4.14 3.04
N PHE A 214 7.49 -3.23 2.20
CA PHE A 214 8.46 -3.50 1.14
C PHE A 214 9.86 -2.94 1.48
N ARG A 215 10.01 -2.22 2.59
CA ARG A 215 11.32 -1.80 3.10
C ARG A 215 12.06 -3.02 3.66
N PRO A 216 13.40 -3.12 3.52
CA PRO A 216 14.31 -2.08 3.01
C PRO A 216 14.37 -1.93 1.49
N LEU A 217 13.72 -2.79 0.71
CA LEU A 217 13.93 -2.85 -0.75
C LEU A 217 13.45 -1.58 -1.48
N SER A 218 12.36 -0.99 -1.02
CA SER A 218 11.80 0.27 -1.55
C SER A 218 12.56 1.55 -1.14
N PHE A 219 13.79 1.43 -0.62
CA PHE A 219 14.68 2.58 -0.41
C PHE A 219 15.51 2.91 -1.66
N GLU A 220 15.98 1.90 -2.41
CA GLU A 220 16.87 2.09 -3.56
C GLU A 220 16.12 2.44 -4.85
N VAL A 221 14.98 1.78 -5.07
CA VAL A 221 14.16 1.97 -6.27
C VAL A 221 12.69 2.14 -5.92
N PRO A 222 11.92 2.93 -6.70
CA PRO A 222 10.46 2.91 -6.66
C PRO A 222 9.92 1.48 -6.76
N LYS A 223 8.87 1.16 -6.00
CA LYS A 223 8.26 -0.18 -5.98
C LYS A 223 7.90 -0.73 -7.38
N PRO A 224 7.33 0.06 -8.32
CA PRO A 224 7.04 -0.43 -9.68
C PRO A 224 8.28 -0.84 -10.49
N LEU A 225 9.47 -0.35 -10.12
CA LEU A 225 10.75 -0.70 -10.73
C LEU A 225 11.44 -1.88 -10.04
N PHE A 226 10.86 -2.45 -8.99
CA PHE A 226 11.43 -3.62 -8.32
C PHE A 226 11.43 -4.84 -9.27
N PRO A 227 12.57 -5.55 -9.45
CA PRO A 227 12.63 -6.72 -10.33
C PRO A 227 11.84 -7.92 -9.78
N VAL A 228 10.91 -8.45 -10.58
CA VAL A 228 10.14 -9.67 -10.33
C VAL A 228 10.23 -10.55 -11.57
N ALA A 229 10.67 -11.81 -11.39
CA ALA A 229 11.01 -12.73 -12.49
C ALA A 229 12.03 -12.18 -13.51
N GLY A 230 12.92 -11.27 -13.08
CA GLY A 230 14.04 -10.76 -13.89
C GLY A 230 13.81 -9.39 -14.54
N VAL A 231 12.57 -8.90 -14.59
CA VAL A 231 12.20 -7.59 -15.15
C VAL A 231 11.48 -6.73 -14.10
N PRO A 232 11.48 -5.39 -14.20
CA PRO A 232 10.67 -4.50 -13.37
C PRO A 232 9.19 -4.92 -13.29
N MET A 233 8.56 -4.81 -12.11
CA MET A 233 7.14 -5.13 -11.91
C MET A 233 6.21 -4.49 -12.95
N ILE A 234 6.48 -3.23 -13.30
CA ILE A 234 5.67 -2.48 -14.27
C ILE A 234 5.86 -2.95 -15.73
N GLN A 235 6.97 -3.64 -16.06
CA GLN A 235 7.20 -4.17 -17.40
C GLN A 235 6.19 -5.26 -17.76
N HIS A 236 5.80 -6.11 -16.80
CA HIS A 236 4.72 -7.10 -17.01
C HIS A 236 3.38 -6.47 -17.38
N HIS A 237 3.09 -5.27 -16.85
CA HIS A 237 1.86 -4.52 -17.16
C HIS A 237 1.96 -3.90 -18.57
N ILE A 238 3.10 -3.28 -18.89
CA ILE A 238 3.37 -2.68 -20.21
C ILE A 238 3.32 -3.75 -21.32
N GLU A 239 3.92 -4.91 -21.07
CA GLU A 239 3.95 -6.06 -21.99
C GLU A 239 2.55 -6.63 -22.25
N ALA A 240 1.72 -6.75 -21.22
CA ALA A 240 0.32 -7.14 -21.37
C ALA A 240 -0.49 -6.09 -22.15
N CYS A 241 -0.28 -4.80 -21.84
CA CYS A 241 -0.92 -3.71 -22.57
C CYS A 241 -0.51 -3.70 -24.05
N ALA A 242 0.77 -3.85 -24.38
CA ALA A 242 1.28 -3.83 -25.75
C ALA A 242 0.69 -4.94 -26.65
N GLN A 243 0.17 -6.02 -26.06
CA GLN A 243 -0.51 -7.11 -26.78
C GLN A 243 -1.99 -6.81 -27.11
N VAL A 244 -2.57 -5.74 -26.56
CA VAL A 244 -3.99 -5.39 -26.79
C VAL A 244 -4.17 -4.76 -28.18
N PRO A 245 -5.09 -5.27 -29.02
CA PRO A 245 -5.32 -4.71 -30.35
C PRO A 245 -5.85 -3.27 -30.31
N GLY A 246 -5.07 -2.34 -30.87
CA GLY A 246 -5.43 -0.92 -30.98
C GLY A 246 -4.80 0.00 -29.92
N MET A 247 -3.83 -0.48 -29.13
CA MET A 247 -3.18 0.31 -28.08
C MET A 247 -2.47 1.57 -28.63
N GLN A 248 -2.89 2.76 -28.18
CA GLN A 248 -2.37 4.08 -28.62
C GLN A 248 -1.18 4.65 -27.82
N GLU A 249 -1.27 4.72 -26.49
CA GLU A 249 -0.23 5.21 -25.57
C GLU A 249 -0.43 4.57 -24.19
N ILE A 250 0.56 4.61 -23.31
CA ILE A 250 0.46 4.22 -21.90
C ILE A 250 0.80 5.45 -21.04
N LEU A 251 -0.19 5.97 -20.31
CA LEU A 251 0.05 7.01 -19.29
C LEU A 251 0.28 6.34 -17.94
N LEU A 252 1.42 6.56 -17.27
CA LEU A 252 1.72 6.10 -15.90
C LEU A 252 1.44 7.23 -14.90
N ILE A 253 0.35 7.14 -14.14
CA ILE A 253 -0.09 8.19 -13.20
C ILE A 253 0.33 7.88 -11.77
N GLY A 254 1.26 8.64 -11.19
CA GLY A 254 1.59 8.59 -9.74
C GLY A 254 2.39 9.79 -9.29
N PHE A 255 2.82 9.88 -8.02
CA PHE A 255 3.47 11.12 -7.51
C PHE A 255 4.98 11.08 -7.25
N TYR A 256 5.66 9.96 -7.55
CA TYR A 256 7.12 9.90 -7.47
C TYR A 256 7.74 11.04 -8.28
N GLN A 257 8.78 11.68 -7.76
CA GLN A 257 9.60 12.54 -8.60
C GLN A 257 10.29 11.64 -9.64
N PRO A 258 10.25 11.97 -10.94
CA PRO A 258 10.98 11.21 -11.96
C PRO A 258 12.46 11.21 -11.62
N ASP A 259 12.99 10.02 -11.32
CA ASP A 259 14.42 9.79 -11.15
C ASP A 259 15.01 9.26 -12.46
N GLU A 260 16.35 9.30 -12.56
CA GLU A 260 17.06 8.78 -13.73
C GLU A 260 16.76 7.29 -14.01
N PRO A 261 16.65 6.39 -13.01
CA PRO A 261 16.15 5.02 -13.21
C PRO A 261 14.78 4.93 -13.88
N LEU A 262 13.78 5.71 -13.45
CA LEU A 262 12.45 5.71 -14.06
C LEU A 262 12.51 6.23 -15.49
N THR A 263 13.17 7.36 -15.74
CA THR A 263 13.27 7.93 -17.10
C THR A 263 13.93 6.94 -18.07
N ARG A 264 15.07 6.36 -17.71
CA ARG A 264 15.77 5.36 -18.54
C ARG A 264 14.92 4.11 -18.80
N PHE A 265 14.17 3.65 -17.79
CA PHE A 265 13.26 2.52 -17.94
C PHE A 265 12.15 2.83 -18.95
N LEU A 266 11.56 4.03 -18.90
CA LEU A 266 10.49 4.43 -19.81
C LEU A 266 11.01 4.55 -21.25
N GLU A 267 12.15 5.20 -21.45
CA GLU A 267 12.79 5.31 -22.77
C GLU A 267 13.08 3.92 -23.39
N ALA A 268 13.60 2.98 -22.58
CA ALA A 268 13.85 1.61 -23.02
C ALA A 268 12.55 0.86 -23.34
N ALA A 269 11.54 0.93 -22.47
CA ALA A 269 10.25 0.27 -22.68
C ALA A 269 9.50 0.83 -23.91
N GLN A 270 9.56 2.13 -24.17
CA GLN A 270 9.00 2.74 -25.39
C GLN A 270 9.63 2.17 -26.66
N GLN A 271 10.94 1.92 -26.64
CA GLN A 271 11.67 1.33 -27.77
C GLN A 271 11.40 -0.17 -27.91
N GLU A 272 11.36 -0.91 -26.80
CA GLU A 272 11.12 -2.37 -26.78
C GLU A 272 9.71 -2.73 -27.26
N PHE A 273 8.68 -2.02 -26.77
CA PHE A 273 7.27 -2.31 -27.07
C PHE A 273 6.70 -1.47 -28.21
N ASN A 274 7.47 -0.53 -28.78
CA ASN A 274 7.04 0.38 -29.86
C ASN A 274 5.70 1.08 -29.57
N LEU A 275 5.53 1.54 -28.33
CA LEU A 275 4.31 2.16 -27.81
C LEU A 275 4.70 3.43 -27.05
N PRO A 276 4.02 4.58 -27.22
CA PRO A 276 4.27 5.76 -26.41
C PRO A 276 4.01 5.46 -24.94
N ILE A 277 4.93 5.80 -24.05
CA ILE A 277 4.77 5.65 -22.60
C ILE A 277 5.13 7.00 -21.98
N ARG A 278 4.28 7.53 -21.10
CA ARG A 278 4.45 8.85 -20.48
C ARG A 278 4.22 8.77 -19.00
N TYR A 279 5.01 9.48 -18.21
CA TYR A 279 4.77 9.62 -16.78
C TYR A 279 3.99 10.90 -16.48
N LEU A 280 2.90 10.78 -15.72
CA LEU A 280 2.05 11.88 -15.29
C LEU A 280 2.16 12.02 -13.77
N GLN A 281 2.88 13.05 -13.32
CA GLN A 281 3.21 13.23 -11.91
C GLN A 281 2.06 13.91 -11.14
N GLU A 282 1.37 13.20 -10.24
CA GLU A 282 0.45 13.85 -9.31
C GLU A 282 1.22 14.79 -8.36
N PHE A 283 0.63 15.93 -8.01
CA PHE A 283 1.23 16.89 -7.08
C PHE A 283 1.17 16.45 -5.60
N ALA A 284 0.34 15.45 -5.29
CA ALA A 284 0.08 14.90 -3.96
C ALA A 284 -0.55 13.50 -4.12
N PRO A 285 -0.59 12.64 -3.07
CA PRO A 285 -1.36 11.41 -3.09
C PRO A 285 -2.87 11.67 -3.26
N LEU A 286 -3.42 11.52 -4.48
CA LEU A 286 -4.85 11.74 -4.73
C LEU A 286 -5.70 10.46 -4.57
N GLY A 287 -5.12 9.36 -4.08
CA GLY A 287 -5.83 8.09 -3.89
C GLY A 287 -6.06 7.34 -5.21
N THR A 288 -6.77 6.21 -5.15
CA THR A 288 -6.94 5.27 -6.28
C THR A 288 -7.78 5.80 -7.44
N GLY A 289 -8.48 6.93 -7.27
CA GLY A 289 -9.27 7.57 -8.33
C GLY A 289 -8.90 9.03 -8.60
N GLY A 290 -8.06 9.66 -7.78
CA GLY A 290 -7.84 11.11 -7.88
C GLY A 290 -6.97 11.50 -9.06
N GLY A 291 -5.91 10.71 -9.34
CA GLY A 291 -5.09 10.84 -10.55
C GLY A 291 -5.93 10.73 -11.84
N LEU A 292 -6.89 9.79 -11.86
CA LEU A 292 -7.83 9.61 -12.98
C LEU A 292 -8.59 10.90 -13.28
N TYR A 293 -9.16 11.52 -12.25
CA TYR A 293 -9.95 12.73 -12.41
C TYR A 293 -9.08 13.96 -12.70
N HIS A 294 -7.88 14.03 -12.11
CA HIS A 294 -6.93 15.12 -12.33
C HIS A 294 -6.43 15.16 -13.78
N PHE A 295 -6.02 14.00 -14.32
CA PHE A 295 -5.48 13.86 -15.67
C PHE A 295 -6.50 13.43 -16.73
N ARG A 296 -7.80 13.43 -16.41
CA ARG A 296 -8.90 13.02 -17.30
C ARG A 296 -8.82 13.59 -18.73
N ASP A 297 -8.38 14.84 -18.88
CA ASP A 297 -8.33 15.52 -20.19
C ASP A 297 -7.18 14.98 -21.07
N GLN A 298 -6.17 14.37 -20.43
CA GLN A 298 -5.05 13.68 -21.08
C GLN A 298 -5.41 12.21 -21.34
N ILE A 299 -6.11 11.55 -20.42
CA ILE A 299 -6.65 10.18 -20.60
C ILE A 299 -7.66 10.13 -21.77
N LEU A 300 -8.47 11.18 -21.95
CA LEU A 300 -9.42 11.32 -23.06
C LEU A 300 -8.80 11.89 -24.35
N ALA A 301 -7.49 12.18 -24.38
CA ALA A 301 -6.83 12.59 -25.61
C ALA A 301 -6.93 11.46 -26.66
N GLY A 302 -7.12 11.83 -27.93
CA GLY A 302 -7.35 10.85 -29.00
C GLY A 302 -8.75 10.22 -29.03
N SER A 303 -9.65 10.55 -28.09
CA SER A 303 -11.03 10.04 -28.04
C SER A 303 -11.14 8.50 -27.93
N PRO A 304 -10.67 7.91 -26.80
CA PRO A 304 -10.88 6.50 -26.47
C PRO A 304 -12.35 6.07 -26.49
N GLU A 305 -12.62 4.90 -27.07
CA GLU A 305 -13.79 4.07 -26.81
C GLU A 305 -13.83 3.63 -25.34
N ALA A 306 -12.68 3.17 -24.84
CA ALA A 306 -12.47 2.74 -23.46
C ALA A 306 -10.98 2.88 -23.09
N PHE A 307 -10.69 2.87 -21.79
CA PHE A 307 -9.33 2.88 -21.24
C PHE A 307 -9.20 1.87 -20.10
N PHE A 308 -8.08 1.14 -20.08
CA PHE A 308 -7.74 0.30 -18.93
C PHE A 308 -7.31 1.16 -17.74
N VAL A 309 -7.42 0.59 -16.54
CA VAL A 309 -6.85 1.12 -15.30
C VAL A 309 -6.28 -0.07 -14.52
N LEU A 310 -4.96 -0.08 -14.31
CA LEU A 310 -4.24 -1.20 -13.70
C LEU A 310 -3.43 -0.73 -12.49
N ASN A 311 -3.68 -1.30 -11.30
CA ASN A 311 -2.87 -1.03 -10.13
C ASN A 311 -1.45 -1.63 -10.31
N ALA A 312 -0.40 -0.80 -10.38
CA ALA A 312 1.00 -1.22 -10.56
C ALA A 312 1.62 -2.20 -9.53
N ASP A 313 0.86 -2.65 -8.52
CA ASP A 313 1.29 -3.70 -7.59
C ASP A 313 0.51 -5.01 -7.70
N VAL A 314 -0.15 -5.25 -8.83
CA VAL A 314 -0.77 -6.52 -9.20
C VAL A 314 0.23 -7.42 -9.95
N CYS A 315 0.19 -8.72 -9.62
CA CYS A 315 0.78 -9.80 -10.38
C CYS A 315 -0.37 -10.50 -11.10
N SER A 316 -0.39 -10.54 -12.43
CA SER A 316 -1.44 -11.24 -13.18
C SER A 316 -0.95 -11.69 -14.56
N ASP A 317 -1.71 -12.59 -15.19
CA ASP A 317 -1.62 -12.87 -16.63
C ASP A 317 -2.35 -11.81 -17.49
N PHE A 318 -3.12 -10.91 -16.86
CA PHE A 318 -3.78 -9.75 -17.47
C PHE A 318 -4.63 -10.10 -18.71
N PRO A 319 -5.86 -10.62 -18.54
CA PRO A 319 -6.76 -11.00 -19.64
C PRO A 319 -7.42 -9.79 -20.33
N LEU A 320 -6.63 -8.76 -20.66
CA LEU A 320 -7.09 -7.45 -21.15
C LEU A 320 -7.87 -7.56 -22.46
N SER A 321 -7.42 -8.40 -23.40
CA SER A 321 -8.13 -8.63 -24.66
C SER A 321 -9.52 -9.23 -24.45
N ALA A 322 -9.68 -10.17 -23.51
CA ALA A 322 -10.99 -10.75 -23.18
C ALA A 322 -11.91 -9.72 -22.51
N MET A 323 -11.38 -8.86 -21.63
CA MET A 323 -12.14 -7.74 -21.05
C MET A 323 -12.58 -6.73 -22.13
N LEU A 324 -11.71 -6.43 -23.11
CA LEU A 324 -12.02 -5.55 -24.23
C LEU A 324 -13.11 -6.14 -25.14
N ASP A 325 -13.06 -7.44 -25.40
CA ASP A 325 -14.10 -8.12 -26.18
C ASP A 325 -15.45 -8.07 -25.45
N VAL A 326 -15.50 -8.32 -24.13
CA VAL A 326 -16.72 -8.14 -23.32
C VAL A 326 -17.26 -6.71 -23.44
N HIS A 327 -16.39 -5.70 -23.29
CA HIS A 327 -16.77 -4.29 -23.40
C HIS A 327 -17.31 -3.91 -24.79
N ARG A 328 -16.73 -4.46 -25.86
CA ARG A 328 -17.20 -4.23 -27.25
C ARG A 328 -18.56 -4.86 -27.53
N HIS A 329 -18.87 -6.01 -26.91
CA HIS A 329 -20.21 -6.60 -27.00
C HIS A 329 -21.25 -5.81 -26.19
N GLN A 330 -20.87 -5.34 -25.00
CA GLN A 330 -21.72 -4.52 -24.15
C GLN A 330 -20.89 -3.45 -23.42
N PRO A 331 -20.94 -2.17 -23.86
CA PRO A 331 -20.20 -1.10 -23.20
C PRO A 331 -20.70 -0.84 -21.78
N HIS A 332 -19.82 -1.01 -20.81
CA HIS A 332 -20.08 -0.79 -19.38
C HIS A 332 -19.22 0.38 -18.87
N PRO A 333 -19.79 1.33 -18.09
CA PRO A 333 -19.00 2.41 -17.50
C PRO A 333 -17.82 1.90 -16.67
N PHE A 334 -18.04 0.88 -15.85
CA PHE A 334 -17.00 0.21 -15.07
C PHE A 334 -17.07 -1.31 -15.29
N LEU A 335 -16.03 -1.91 -15.89
CA LEU A 335 -15.81 -3.35 -15.91
C LEU A 335 -14.62 -3.68 -15.01
N LEU A 336 -14.86 -4.43 -13.94
CA LEU A 336 -13.86 -4.86 -12.96
C LEU A 336 -13.38 -6.27 -13.29
N LEU A 337 -12.09 -6.57 -13.12
CA LEU A 337 -11.63 -7.96 -13.06
C LEU A 337 -11.84 -8.52 -11.66
N GLY A 338 -12.50 -9.67 -11.57
CA GLY A 338 -12.74 -10.41 -10.33
C GLY A 338 -12.11 -11.80 -10.37
N THR A 339 -11.68 -12.31 -9.22
CA THR A 339 -11.26 -13.71 -9.05
C THR A 339 -11.82 -14.26 -7.74
N THR A 340 -11.75 -15.58 -7.52
CA THR A 340 -12.28 -16.20 -6.30
C THR A 340 -11.21 -16.42 -5.25
N ALA A 341 -11.54 -16.16 -3.99
CA ALA A 341 -10.68 -16.30 -2.81
C ALA A 341 -11.39 -17.07 -1.69
N ASN A 342 -10.65 -17.83 -0.89
CA ASN A 342 -11.27 -18.54 0.22
C ASN A 342 -11.87 -17.59 1.28
N ARG A 343 -12.81 -18.12 2.07
CA ARG A 343 -13.68 -17.37 2.99
C ARG A 343 -12.93 -16.48 3.99
N THR A 344 -11.73 -16.89 4.41
CA THR A 344 -10.92 -16.15 5.38
C THR A 344 -10.14 -15.04 4.70
N GLN A 345 -9.65 -15.29 3.48
CA GLN A 345 -8.80 -14.36 2.76
C GLN A 345 -9.57 -13.27 2.03
N SER A 346 -10.81 -13.51 1.59
CA SER A 346 -11.61 -12.47 0.90
C SER A 346 -11.80 -11.20 1.74
N LEU A 347 -11.81 -11.33 3.07
CA LEU A 347 -11.84 -10.21 4.04
C LEU A 347 -10.69 -9.21 3.88
N ASN A 348 -9.55 -9.60 3.28
CA ASN A 348 -8.39 -8.73 3.06
C ASN A 348 -8.50 -7.85 1.81
N TYR A 349 -9.54 -8.03 1.01
CA TYR A 349 -9.72 -7.44 -0.32
C TYR A 349 -11.09 -6.75 -0.44
N GLY A 350 -11.36 -6.13 -1.59
CA GLY A 350 -12.70 -5.65 -1.93
C GLY A 350 -13.57 -6.81 -2.39
N CYS A 351 -14.63 -7.12 -1.64
CA CYS A 351 -15.57 -8.20 -1.97
C CYS A 351 -16.65 -7.71 -2.94
N ILE A 352 -16.90 -8.50 -3.98
CA ILE A 352 -17.87 -8.24 -5.04
C ILE A 352 -19.03 -9.24 -4.90
N VAL A 353 -20.27 -8.76 -4.84
CA VAL A 353 -21.47 -9.59 -5.01
C VAL A 353 -22.02 -9.31 -6.41
N GLU A 354 -21.94 -10.30 -7.30
CA GLU A 354 -22.47 -10.18 -8.66
C GLU A 354 -23.92 -10.70 -8.80
N ASN A 355 -24.57 -10.33 -9.89
CA ASN A 355 -25.71 -11.03 -10.44
C ASN A 355 -25.20 -12.15 -11.39
N PRO A 356 -25.42 -13.45 -11.09
CA PRO A 356 -24.88 -14.55 -11.91
C PRO A 356 -25.41 -14.65 -13.35
N GLN A 357 -26.41 -13.84 -13.73
CA GLN A 357 -26.99 -13.82 -15.08
C GLN A 357 -26.51 -12.65 -15.93
N THR A 358 -26.17 -11.51 -15.29
CA THR A 358 -25.80 -10.27 -15.98
C THR A 358 -24.38 -9.80 -15.68
N HIS A 359 -23.72 -10.43 -14.70
CA HIS A 359 -22.45 -10.00 -14.10
C HIS A 359 -22.43 -8.56 -13.58
N GLU A 360 -23.61 -7.97 -13.33
CA GLU A 360 -23.73 -6.68 -12.63
C GLU A 360 -23.26 -6.82 -11.18
N VAL A 361 -22.44 -5.88 -10.70
CA VAL A 361 -22.04 -5.80 -9.30
C VAL A 361 -23.18 -5.21 -8.47
N LEU A 362 -23.94 -6.08 -7.81
CA LEU A 362 -25.07 -5.75 -6.94
C LEU A 362 -24.63 -5.11 -5.62
N HIS A 363 -23.47 -5.52 -5.08
CA HIS A 363 -22.90 -4.96 -3.87
C HIS A 363 -21.37 -5.02 -3.91
N TYR A 364 -20.71 -3.96 -3.45
CA TYR A 364 -19.26 -3.92 -3.24
C TYR A 364 -18.97 -3.62 -1.77
N VAL A 365 -17.98 -4.28 -1.15
CA VAL A 365 -17.50 -3.93 0.20
C VAL A 365 -15.98 -3.98 0.26
N GLU A 366 -15.34 -2.85 0.56
CA GLU A 366 -13.89 -2.79 0.76
C GLU A 366 -13.49 -3.36 2.14
N LYS A 367 -12.76 -4.49 2.15
CA LYS A 367 -12.22 -5.17 3.35
C LYS A 367 -13.27 -5.38 4.46
N PRO A 368 -14.30 -6.19 4.22
CA PRO A 368 -15.37 -6.38 5.19
C PRO A 368 -14.89 -7.09 6.45
N SER A 369 -15.47 -6.73 7.60
CA SER A 369 -15.19 -7.37 8.90
C SER A 369 -15.80 -8.78 9.04
N THR A 370 -16.72 -9.13 8.15
CA THR A 370 -17.40 -10.43 8.07
C THR A 370 -17.45 -10.90 6.62
N PHE A 371 -17.61 -12.21 6.39
CA PHE A 371 -17.68 -12.73 5.02
C PHE A 371 -18.91 -12.19 4.28
N VAL A 372 -18.67 -11.66 3.07
CA VAL A 372 -19.69 -11.12 2.16
C VAL A 372 -19.76 -11.94 0.88
N SER A 373 -18.61 -12.18 0.24
CA SER A 373 -18.46 -12.92 -1.02
C SER A 373 -17.08 -13.59 -1.05
N ASP A 374 -16.92 -14.62 -1.89
CA ASP A 374 -15.63 -15.16 -2.29
C ASP A 374 -15.06 -14.50 -3.55
N ILE A 375 -15.85 -13.75 -4.32
CA ILE A 375 -15.34 -12.93 -5.44
C ILE A 375 -14.65 -11.67 -4.90
N ILE A 376 -13.40 -11.46 -5.29
CA ILE A 376 -12.57 -10.32 -4.88
C ILE A 376 -12.11 -9.47 -6.07
N ASN A 377 -12.00 -8.16 -5.82
CA ASN A 377 -11.49 -7.17 -6.76
C ASN A 377 -9.98 -7.38 -7.02
N CYS A 378 -9.63 -7.55 -8.31
CA CYS A 378 -8.25 -7.79 -8.73
C CYS A 378 -7.38 -6.53 -8.81
N GLY A 379 -7.94 -5.31 -8.81
CA GLY A 379 -7.20 -4.07 -9.08
C GLY A 379 -6.85 -3.88 -10.56
N ILE A 380 -7.63 -4.51 -11.44
CA ILE A 380 -7.53 -4.42 -12.91
C ILE A 380 -8.92 -4.06 -13.42
N TYR A 381 -9.00 -3.03 -14.26
CA TYR A 381 -10.27 -2.46 -14.69
C TYR A 381 -10.24 -2.02 -16.16
N LEU A 382 -11.42 -1.96 -16.79
CA LEU A 382 -11.66 -1.35 -18.08
C LEU A 382 -12.85 -0.39 -17.97
N PHE A 383 -12.62 0.90 -18.21
CA PHE A 383 -13.60 1.96 -18.04
C PHE A 383 -13.95 2.61 -19.38
N SER A 384 -15.21 3.02 -19.56
CA SER A 384 -15.58 3.92 -20.66
C SER A 384 -15.40 5.40 -20.24
N PRO A 385 -15.37 6.36 -21.18
CA PRO A 385 -15.37 7.79 -20.87
C PRO A 385 -16.48 8.25 -19.91
N GLU A 386 -17.62 7.55 -19.86
CA GLU A 386 -18.71 7.80 -18.91
C GLU A 386 -18.29 7.65 -17.44
N ALA A 387 -17.31 6.78 -17.13
CA ALA A 387 -16.80 6.54 -15.78
C ALA A 387 -16.34 7.82 -15.08
N LEU A 388 -15.82 8.78 -15.85
CA LEU A 388 -15.31 10.05 -15.33
C LEU A 388 -16.41 10.97 -14.77
N LYS A 389 -17.71 10.70 -15.07
CA LYS A 389 -18.85 11.46 -14.52
C LYS A 389 -18.98 11.21 -13.00
N PRO A 390 -19.16 9.98 -12.48
CA PRO A 390 -19.09 9.71 -11.04
C PRO A 390 -17.83 10.25 -10.34
N LEU A 391 -16.65 10.18 -10.97
CA LEU A 391 -15.42 10.70 -10.38
C LEU A 391 -15.47 12.22 -10.16
N ARG A 392 -16.00 12.98 -11.14
CA ARG A 392 -16.27 14.41 -10.98
C ARG A 392 -17.22 14.68 -9.81
N ASP A 393 -18.27 13.88 -9.69
CA ASP A 393 -19.32 14.07 -8.71
C ASP A 393 -18.85 13.67 -7.29
N VAL A 394 -17.85 12.78 -7.16
CA VAL A 394 -17.08 12.57 -5.91
C VAL A 394 -16.18 13.77 -5.63
N PHE A 395 -15.38 14.22 -6.59
CA PHE A 395 -14.46 15.36 -6.43
C PHE A 395 -15.19 16.62 -5.96
N GLN A 396 -16.35 16.92 -6.53
CA GLN A 396 -17.16 18.09 -6.15
C GLN A 396 -17.71 17.98 -4.72
N ARG A 397 -18.08 16.78 -4.24
CA ARG A 397 -18.47 16.57 -2.85
C ARG A 397 -17.29 16.75 -1.90
N ASN A 398 -16.15 16.13 -2.20
CA ASN A 398 -14.94 16.22 -1.36
C ASN A 398 -14.39 17.66 -1.27
N GLN A 399 -14.57 18.48 -2.32
CA GLN A 399 -14.31 19.92 -2.30
C GLN A 399 -15.25 20.69 -1.34
N GLN A 400 -16.54 20.36 -1.33
CA GLN A 400 -17.54 21.03 -0.48
C GLN A 400 -17.36 20.67 0.99
N ASP A 401 -17.15 19.40 1.30
CA ASP A 401 -16.90 18.94 2.67
C ASP A 401 -15.57 19.50 3.22
N GLY A 402 -14.52 19.54 2.37
CA GLY A 402 -13.22 20.11 2.74
C GLY A 402 -13.22 21.63 3.04
N GLN A 403 -14.21 22.38 2.54
CA GLN A 403 -14.36 23.81 2.83
C GLN A 403 -14.99 24.08 4.21
N LEU A 404 -15.63 23.08 4.84
CA LEU A 404 -16.34 23.25 6.12
C LEU A 404 -15.44 23.00 7.35
N GLU A 405 -14.29 22.34 7.18
CA GLU A 405 -13.41 21.90 8.29
C GLU A 405 -11.95 22.40 8.20
N ASP A 406 -11.72 23.57 7.62
CA ASP A 406 -10.38 24.16 7.38
C ASP A 406 -9.68 24.70 8.67
N SER A 407 -9.45 23.82 9.65
CA SER A 407 -8.75 24.17 10.91
C SER A 407 -7.92 23.07 11.56
N SER A 408 -7.81 21.87 10.97
CA SER A 408 -7.04 20.75 11.56
C SER A 408 -5.95 20.12 10.67
N GLY A 409 -5.94 20.38 9.35
CA GLY A 409 -4.82 20.02 8.47
C GLY A 409 -4.46 18.53 8.39
N LEU A 410 -5.39 17.62 8.69
CA LEU A 410 -5.12 16.18 8.82
C LEU A 410 -6.19 15.26 8.21
N TRP A 411 -6.83 15.71 7.12
CA TRP A 411 -7.78 14.92 6.33
C TRP A 411 -7.40 14.93 4.84
N PRO A 412 -7.91 13.98 4.01
CA PRO A 412 -7.54 13.90 2.60
C PRO A 412 -7.82 15.22 1.89
N GLY A 413 -6.86 15.72 1.11
CA GLY A 413 -7.04 16.98 0.41
C GLY A 413 -8.24 16.92 -0.55
N ALA A 414 -8.80 18.08 -0.91
CA ALA A 414 -10.02 18.19 -1.72
C ALA A 414 -10.00 17.48 -3.11
N GLY A 415 -8.86 16.93 -3.53
CA GLY A 415 -8.73 16.11 -4.73
C GLY A 415 -8.58 14.59 -4.50
N THR A 416 -8.56 14.09 -3.26
CA THR A 416 -8.44 12.65 -2.99
C THR A 416 -9.74 11.92 -3.33
N ILE A 417 -9.65 10.84 -4.11
CA ILE A 417 -10.75 9.93 -4.47
C ILE A 417 -10.27 8.49 -4.28
N ARG A 418 -11.08 7.65 -3.63
CA ARG A 418 -10.85 6.19 -3.55
C ARG A 418 -11.90 5.48 -4.40
N LEU A 419 -11.50 4.80 -5.47
CA LEU A 419 -12.42 4.07 -6.34
C LEU A 419 -13.29 3.10 -5.54
N GLU A 420 -12.67 2.32 -4.66
CA GLU A 420 -13.31 1.23 -3.94
C GLU A 420 -14.40 1.71 -2.97
N GLN A 421 -14.12 2.81 -2.26
CA GLN A 421 -14.97 3.32 -1.16
C GLN A 421 -15.90 4.45 -1.59
N ASP A 422 -15.44 5.34 -2.48
CA ASP A 422 -16.17 6.56 -2.86
C ASP A 422 -16.94 6.42 -4.18
N VAL A 423 -16.56 5.44 -5.03
CA VAL A 423 -17.20 5.16 -6.34
C VAL A 423 -17.90 3.80 -6.36
N PHE A 424 -17.18 2.68 -6.23
CA PHE A 424 -17.73 1.33 -6.39
C PHE A 424 -18.78 0.99 -5.34
N SER A 425 -18.47 1.25 -4.07
CA SER A 425 -19.43 1.07 -2.95
C SER A 425 -20.70 1.92 -3.10
N ALA A 426 -20.65 3.03 -3.84
CA ALA A 426 -21.79 3.93 -4.06
C ALA A 426 -22.64 3.53 -5.28
N LEU A 427 -22.01 3.05 -6.37
CA LEU A 427 -22.67 2.74 -7.65
C LEU A 427 -23.09 1.26 -7.81
N ALA A 428 -22.68 0.38 -6.89
CA ALA A 428 -23.13 -1.01 -6.89
C ALA A 428 -24.67 -1.11 -6.83
N GLY A 429 -25.25 -2.02 -7.63
CA GLY A 429 -26.69 -2.18 -7.79
C GLY A 429 -27.41 -1.07 -8.58
N GLN A 430 -26.67 -0.20 -9.29
CA GLN A 430 -27.22 0.87 -10.14
C GLN A 430 -27.09 0.59 -11.65
N GLY A 431 -26.75 -0.63 -12.07
CA GLY A 431 -26.56 -0.98 -13.49
C GLY A 431 -25.36 -0.34 -14.17
N GLN A 432 -24.36 0.13 -13.41
CA GLN A 432 -23.15 0.81 -13.94
C GLN A 432 -21.86 0.02 -13.81
N ILE A 433 -21.80 -0.92 -12.87
CA ILE A 433 -20.59 -1.69 -12.56
C ILE A 433 -20.85 -3.16 -12.89
N TYR A 434 -19.94 -3.75 -13.64
CA TYR A 434 -19.96 -5.15 -14.05
C TYR A 434 -18.62 -5.80 -13.71
N VAL A 435 -18.60 -7.13 -13.57
CA VAL A 435 -17.40 -7.90 -13.29
C VAL A 435 -17.11 -8.91 -14.41
N HIS A 436 -15.85 -9.04 -14.80
CA HIS A 436 -15.34 -10.15 -15.59
C HIS A 436 -14.58 -11.08 -14.65
N LEU A 437 -15.00 -12.34 -14.56
CA LEU A 437 -14.37 -13.33 -13.68
C LEU A 437 -13.19 -14.00 -14.38
N THR A 438 -12.09 -14.22 -13.65
CA THR A 438 -10.93 -14.97 -14.12
C THR A 438 -10.48 -16.03 -13.12
N ASP A 439 -10.16 -17.22 -13.66
CA ASP A 439 -9.44 -18.31 -13.00
C ASP A 439 -7.92 -18.25 -13.29
N GLY A 440 -7.47 -17.18 -13.95
CA GLY A 440 -6.08 -16.93 -14.31
C GLY A 440 -5.18 -16.57 -13.12
N ILE A 441 -3.91 -16.28 -13.43
CA ILE A 441 -2.92 -15.92 -12.42
C ILE A 441 -3.30 -14.56 -11.80
N TRP A 442 -3.36 -14.50 -10.46
CA TRP A 442 -3.50 -13.27 -9.72
C TRP A 442 -2.80 -13.29 -8.35
N SER A 443 -2.19 -12.17 -7.94
CA SER A 443 -1.73 -11.89 -6.57
C SER A 443 -1.42 -10.39 -6.40
N GLN A 444 -1.41 -9.88 -5.16
CA GLN A 444 -0.96 -8.51 -4.86
C GLN A 444 0.44 -8.49 -4.25
N ILE A 445 1.34 -7.69 -4.83
CA ILE A 445 2.74 -7.56 -4.41
C ILE A 445 2.86 -6.52 -3.29
N LYS A 446 2.25 -6.80 -2.12
CA LYS A 446 2.18 -5.86 -0.98
C LYS A 446 3.39 -5.89 -0.05
N SER A 447 4.14 -7.00 -0.04
CA SER A 447 5.33 -7.24 0.78
C SER A 447 6.43 -7.91 -0.05
N ALA A 448 7.64 -7.94 0.51
CA ALA A 448 8.75 -8.70 -0.09
C ALA A 448 8.44 -10.20 -0.21
N GLY A 449 7.68 -10.79 0.73
CA GLY A 449 7.22 -12.19 0.64
C GLY A 449 6.34 -12.44 -0.58
N SER A 450 5.35 -11.57 -0.82
CA SER A 450 4.52 -11.65 -2.02
C SER A 450 5.29 -11.38 -3.32
N ALA A 451 6.47 -10.73 -3.28
CA ALA A 451 7.33 -10.57 -4.46
C ALA A 451 8.05 -11.87 -4.84
N LEU A 452 8.45 -12.71 -3.88
CA LEU A 452 8.93 -14.07 -4.18
C LEU A 452 7.81 -14.93 -4.79
N TYR A 453 6.60 -14.87 -4.22
CA TYR A 453 5.45 -15.58 -4.77
C TYR A 453 5.10 -15.13 -6.20
N ALA A 454 5.01 -13.81 -6.44
CA ALA A 454 4.82 -13.26 -7.78
C ALA A 454 5.95 -13.64 -8.75
N SER A 455 7.21 -13.65 -8.28
CA SER A 455 8.33 -14.09 -9.10
C SER A 455 8.21 -15.57 -9.49
N ARG A 456 7.68 -16.44 -8.62
CA ARG A 456 7.37 -17.83 -8.97
C ARG A 456 6.29 -17.90 -10.04
N LEU A 457 5.19 -17.18 -9.87
CA LEU A 457 4.07 -17.17 -10.81
C LEU A 457 4.52 -16.76 -12.22
N TYR A 458 5.24 -15.64 -12.35
CA TYR A 458 5.77 -15.19 -13.63
C TYR A 458 6.84 -16.12 -14.20
N LEU A 459 7.75 -16.66 -13.38
CA LEU A 459 8.73 -17.67 -13.84
C LEU A 459 8.05 -18.96 -14.35
N SER A 460 6.88 -19.31 -13.81
CA SER A 460 6.05 -20.41 -14.35
C SER A 460 5.36 -20.01 -15.64
N GLN A 461 4.78 -18.81 -15.71
CA GLN A 461 4.09 -18.30 -16.91
C GLN A 461 5.05 -18.18 -18.11
N TYR A 462 6.31 -17.82 -17.87
CA TYR A 462 7.34 -17.78 -18.90
C TYR A 462 7.59 -19.12 -19.60
N GLN A 463 7.20 -20.27 -19.04
CA GLN A 463 7.23 -21.54 -19.79
C GLN A 463 6.33 -21.53 -21.02
N LEU A 464 5.23 -20.77 -20.95
CA LEU A 464 4.21 -20.66 -21.99
C LEU A 464 4.38 -19.41 -22.85
N THR A 465 4.73 -18.27 -22.22
CA THR A 465 4.78 -16.96 -22.90
C THR A 465 6.17 -16.53 -23.36
N HIS A 466 7.21 -16.83 -22.59
CA HIS A 466 8.58 -16.30 -22.78
C HIS A 466 9.67 -17.35 -22.48
N PRO A 467 9.68 -18.51 -23.16
CA PRO A 467 10.60 -19.62 -22.89
C PRO A 467 12.07 -19.30 -23.21
N GLU A 468 12.35 -18.17 -23.85
CA GLU A 468 13.67 -17.57 -24.07
C GLU A 468 14.20 -16.79 -22.85
N ARG A 469 13.33 -16.26 -21.97
CA ARG A 469 13.74 -15.63 -20.70
C ARG A 469 14.21 -16.65 -19.65
N LEU A 470 13.83 -17.93 -19.80
CA LEU A 470 14.21 -19.00 -18.86
C LEU A 470 15.59 -19.58 -19.20
N ALA A 471 16.41 -19.73 -18.17
CA ALA A 471 17.74 -20.31 -18.25
C ALA A 471 17.67 -21.80 -18.64
N LYS A 472 18.38 -22.16 -19.72
CA LYS A 472 18.45 -23.53 -20.24
C LYS A 472 19.72 -24.22 -19.75
N HIS A 473 19.67 -25.54 -19.61
CA HIS A 473 20.83 -26.31 -19.16
C HIS A 473 21.87 -26.37 -20.30
N THR A 474 23.05 -25.80 -20.07
CA THR A 474 24.16 -25.78 -21.04
C THR A 474 25.32 -26.67 -20.59
N PRO A 475 26.04 -27.34 -21.50
CA PRO A 475 27.25 -28.09 -21.15
C PRO A 475 28.31 -27.15 -20.57
N GLY A 476 28.85 -27.48 -19.39
CA GLY A 476 29.77 -26.60 -18.66
C GLY A 476 29.12 -25.37 -18.02
N GLY A 477 27.79 -25.21 -18.09
CA GLY A 477 27.04 -24.20 -17.36
C GLY A 477 26.56 -24.67 -15.98
N PRO A 478 25.93 -23.78 -15.19
CA PRO A 478 25.36 -24.12 -13.89
C PRO A 478 24.22 -25.12 -13.99
N ARG A 479 23.98 -25.88 -12.92
CA ARG A 479 22.89 -26.86 -12.86
C ARG A 479 21.56 -26.16 -12.54
N ILE A 480 20.73 -26.00 -13.55
CA ILE A 480 19.38 -25.44 -13.44
C ILE A 480 18.38 -26.51 -12.97
N ARG A 481 17.43 -26.14 -12.10
CA ARG A 481 16.30 -26.96 -11.65
C ARG A 481 15.00 -26.13 -11.72
N GLY A 482 14.01 -26.60 -12.48
CA GLY A 482 12.76 -25.85 -12.66
C GLY A 482 13.00 -24.49 -13.32
N ASN A 483 12.14 -23.52 -13.01
CA ASN A 483 12.19 -22.21 -13.66
C ASN A 483 13.20 -21.29 -12.97
N VAL A 484 14.16 -20.79 -13.75
CA VAL A 484 15.19 -19.86 -13.30
C VAL A 484 15.38 -18.80 -14.38
N TYR A 485 15.42 -17.53 -13.98
CA TYR A 485 15.87 -16.43 -14.82
C TYR A 485 17.33 -16.08 -14.48
N ILE A 486 18.17 -15.88 -15.50
CA ILE A 486 19.55 -15.39 -15.34
C ILE A 486 19.77 -14.25 -16.31
N HIS A 487 20.04 -13.05 -15.80
CA HIS A 487 20.37 -11.90 -16.63
C HIS A 487 21.65 -12.16 -17.45
N PRO A 488 21.73 -11.80 -18.75
CA PRO A 488 22.87 -12.12 -19.62
C PRO A 488 24.24 -11.64 -19.12
N THR A 489 24.29 -10.60 -18.28
CA THR A 489 25.53 -10.05 -17.70
C THR A 489 25.96 -10.73 -16.40
N ALA A 490 25.15 -11.62 -15.83
CA ALA A 490 25.47 -12.32 -14.60
C ALA A 490 26.55 -13.40 -14.82
N LYS A 491 27.45 -13.55 -13.85
CA LYS A 491 28.55 -14.52 -13.87
C LYS A 491 28.24 -15.65 -12.90
N VAL A 492 28.04 -16.86 -13.41
CA VAL A 492 27.62 -18.02 -12.61
C VAL A 492 28.60 -19.18 -12.79
N ALA A 493 29.16 -19.68 -11.68
CA ALA A 493 30.06 -20.82 -11.72
C ALA A 493 29.36 -22.12 -12.16
N PRO A 494 30.04 -23.01 -12.94
CA PRO A 494 29.45 -24.27 -13.43
C PRO A 494 28.96 -25.22 -12.33
N SER A 495 29.57 -25.17 -11.14
CA SER A 495 29.24 -26.02 -10.00
C SER A 495 28.06 -25.51 -9.17
N ALA A 496 27.52 -24.32 -9.48
CA ALA A 496 26.34 -23.77 -8.80
C ALA A 496 25.05 -24.54 -9.17
N VAL A 497 24.12 -24.63 -8.22
CA VAL A 497 22.80 -25.26 -8.40
C VAL A 497 21.72 -24.21 -8.18
N LEU A 498 20.97 -23.89 -9.22
CA LEU A 498 19.98 -22.82 -9.22
C LEU A 498 18.56 -23.39 -9.37
N GLY A 499 17.66 -23.01 -8.48
CA GLY A 499 16.23 -23.23 -8.59
C GLY A 499 15.66 -24.40 -7.75
N PRO A 500 14.32 -24.57 -7.78
CA PRO A 500 13.36 -23.80 -8.58
C PRO A 500 13.15 -22.37 -8.10
N ASN A 501 12.54 -21.57 -8.98
CA ASN A 501 11.97 -20.25 -8.72
C ASN A 501 13.02 -19.25 -8.24
N VAL A 502 14.06 -19.07 -9.06
CA VAL A 502 15.16 -18.15 -8.79
C VAL A 502 15.27 -17.13 -9.92
N SER A 503 15.45 -15.85 -9.58
CA SER A 503 15.80 -14.81 -10.55
C SER A 503 17.11 -14.13 -10.17
N ILE A 504 18.04 -14.09 -11.12
CA ILE A 504 19.37 -13.51 -10.98
C ILE A 504 19.44 -12.24 -11.82
N GLY A 505 19.61 -11.10 -11.14
CA GLY A 505 19.69 -9.79 -11.76
C GLY A 505 21.03 -9.50 -12.45
N GLU A 506 21.10 -8.31 -13.05
CA GLU A 506 22.25 -7.80 -13.78
C GLU A 506 23.54 -7.75 -12.92
N GLY A 507 24.68 -8.12 -13.50
CA GLY A 507 26.00 -7.98 -12.87
C GLY A 507 26.23 -8.86 -11.64
N VAL A 508 25.27 -9.73 -11.28
CA VAL A 508 25.40 -10.64 -10.13
C VAL A 508 26.52 -11.64 -10.38
N THR A 509 27.31 -11.92 -9.34
CA THR A 509 28.38 -12.93 -9.37
C THR A 509 28.05 -14.07 -8.40
N ILE A 510 28.05 -15.30 -8.89
CA ILE A 510 27.76 -16.53 -8.14
C ILE A 510 28.98 -17.46 -8.21
N GLY A 511 29.61 -17.68 -7.06
CA GLY A 511 30.79 -18.53 -6.90
C GLY A 511 30.51 -20.03 -7.00
N GLU A 512 31.55 -20.83 -6.77
CA GLU A 512 31.47 -22.29 -6.89
C GLU A 512 30.58 -22.94 -5.81
N GLY A 513 29.86 -24.00 -6.19
CA GLY A 513 29.06 -24.81 -5.27
C GLY A 513 27.88 -24.11 -4.59
N VAL A 514 27.56 -22.88 -4.99
CA VAL A 514 26.44 -22.08 -4.45
C VAL A 514 25.10 -22.73 -4.76
N ARG A 515 24.15 -22.63 -3.82
CA ARG A 515 22.81 -23.22 -3.93
C ARG A 515 21.73 -22.19 -3.69
N LEU A 516 20.91 -21.92 -4.71
CA LEU A 516 19.81 -20.95 -4.64
C LEU A 516 18.46 -21.63 -4.88
N ARG A 517 17.43 -21.28 -4.11
CA ARG A 517 16.06 -21.77 -4.28
C ARG A 517 15.04 -20.75 -3.78
N GLU A 518 13.93 -20.55 -4.50
CA GLU A 518 12.84 -19.63 -4.11
C GLU A 518 13.39 -18.24 -3.69
N SER A 519 14.21 -17.63 -4.56
CA SER A 519 15.01 -16.44 -4.18
C SER A 519 15.21 -15.46 -5.32
N ILE A 520 15.21 -14.16 -5.00
CA ILE A 520 15.56 -13.07 -5.93
C ILE A 520 16.94 -12.54 -5.52
N VAL A 521 17.88 -12.48 -6.46
CA VAL A 521 19.22 -11.92 -6.26
C VAL A 521 19.35 -10.66 -7.12
N LEU A 522 19.41 -9.50 -6.47
CA LEU A 522 19.31 -8.19 -7.13
C LEU A 522 20.66 -7.69 -7.66
N HIS A 523 20.61 -6.67 -8.50
CA HIS A 523 21.74 -6.20 -9.31
C HIS A 523 23.05 -6.03 -8.51
N GLY A 524 24.15 -6.52 -9.08
CA GLY A 524 25.51 -6.37 -8.54
C GLY A 524 25.80 -7.17 -7.25
N ALA A 525 24.87 -7.99 -6.76
CA ALA A 525 25.12 -8.84 -5.59
C ALA A 525 26.20 -9.90 -5.88
N THR A 526 26.93 -10.30 -4.83
CA THR A 526 28.01 -11.30 -4.92
C THR A 526 27.78 -12.41 -3.90
N LEU A 527 27.64 -13.64 -4.37
CA LEU A 527 27.49 -14.84 -3.54
C LEU A 527 28.78 -15.66 -3.64
N GLN A 528 29.55 -15.73 -2.54
CA GLN A 528 30.82 -16.44 -2.49
C GLN A 528 30.63 -17.96 -2.42
N GLU A 529 31.74 -18.71 -2.48
CA GLU A 529 31.77 -20.15 -2.64
C GLU A 529 30.99 -20.89 -1.52
N HIS A 530 30.29 -21.96 -1.93
CA HIS A 530 29.50 -22.84 -1.08
C HIS A 530 28.39 -22.17 -0.25
N THR A 531 27.97 -20.95 -0.61
CA THR A 531 26.83 -20.28 0.03
C THR A 531 25.50 -20.94 -0.29
N CYS A 532 24.54 -20.80 0.62
CA CYS A 532 23.19 -21.34 0.49
C CYS A 532 22.16 -20.22 0.72
N VAL A 533 21.34 -19.92 -0.29
CA VAL A 533 20.28 -18.90 -0.20
C VAL A 533 18.92 -19.53 -0.53
N LEU A 534 17.99 -19.46 0.43
CA LEU A 534 16.70 -20.14 0.36
C LEU A 534 15.60 -19.16 0.80
N HIS A 535 14.49 -19.07 0.07
CA HIS A 535 13.31 -18.27 0.48
C HIS A 535 13.66 -16.83 0.87
N SER A 536 14.52 -16.17 0.06
CA SER A 536 15.18 -14.92 0.43
C SER A 536 15.31 -13.93 -0.72
N ILE A 537 15.43 -12.64 -0.38
CA ILE A 537 15.79 -11.57 -1.32
C ILE A 537 17.15 -11.01 -0.92
N VAL A 538 18.13 -11.11 -1.84
CA VAL A 538 19.47 -10.53 -1.67
C VAL A 538 19.51 -9.17 -2.36
N GLY A 539 19.64 -8.10 -1.58
CA GLY A 539 19.65 -6.71 -2.04
C GLY A 539 20.81 -6.33 -2.96
N TRP A 540 20.63 -5.20 -3.65
CA TRP A 540 21.59 -4.63 -4.59
C TRP A 540 23.00 -4.49 -3.99
N GLY A 541 24.03 -4.92 -4.74
CA GLY A 541 25.43 -4.80 -4.32
C GLY A 541 25.79 -5.53 -3.01
N SER A 542 24.91 -6.39 -2.49
CA SER A 542 25.16 -7.12 -1.24
C SER A 542 26.09 -8.31 -1.45
N THR A 543 26.94 -8.59 -0.45
CA THR A 543 27.91 -9.69 -0.48
C THR A 543 27.52 -10.73 0.56
N VAL A 544 27.43 -12.00 0.15
CA VAL A 544 27.26 -13.15 1.04
C VAL A 544 28.55 -13.97 1.04
N GLY A 545 29.22 -14.02 2.19
CA GLY A 545 30.54 -14.63 2.36
C GLY A 545 30.55 -16.16 2.32
N ARG A 546 31.71 -16.75 2.06
CA ARG A 546 31.89 -18.22 1.91
C ARG A 546 31.19 -19.04 2.98
N TRP A 547 30.57 -20.16 2.60
CA TRP A 547 29.85 -21.07 3.51
C TRP A 547 28.71 -20.46 4.34
N ALA A 548 28.35 -19.19 4.11
CA ALA A 548 27.22 -18.56 4.80
C ALA A 548 25.88 -19.09 4.28
N ARG A 549 24.87 -19.02 5.14
CA ARG A 549 23.50 -19.46 4.86
C ARG A 549 22.51 -18.32 5.12
N VAL A 550 21.73 -17.97 4.10
CA VAL A 550 20.71 -16.93 4.14
C VAL A 550 19.38 -17.60 3.84
N GLU A 551 18.53 -17.75 4.84
CA GLU A 551 17.33 -18.57 4.76
C GLU A 551 16.10 -17.84 5.30
N GLY A 552 15.00 -17.91 4.58
CA GLY A 552 13.68 -17.50 5.08
C GLY A 552 12.77 -18.70 5.30
N THR A 553 11.64 -18.44 5.94
CA THR A 553 10.54 -19.40 6.05
C THR A 553 9.68 -19.32 4.79
N PRO A 554 9.32 -20.47 4.16
CA PRO A 554 8.35 -20.47 3.07
C PRO A 554 7.04 -19.85 3.55
N ASN A 555 6.54 -18.87 2.80
CA ASN A 555 5.25 -18.24 3.04
C ASN A 555 4.47 -18.31 1.73
N ASP A 556 3.88 -19.47 1.49
CA ASP A 556 3.14 -19.79 0.28
C ASP A 556 1.65 -20.01 0.62
N PRO A 557 0.71 -19.66 -0.28
CA PRO A 557 -0.68 -20.04 -0.10
C PRO A 557 -0.83 -21.56 -0.04
N ASN A 558 -1.90 -22.04 0.59
CA ASN A 558 -2.17 -23.48 0.71
C ASN A 558 -2.25 -24.14 -0.67
N PRO A 559 -1.29 -25.01 -1.05
CA PRO A 559 -1.22 -25.56 -2.40
C PRO A 559 -2.36 -26.55 -2.72
N ASN A 560 -3.17 -26.93 -1.72
CA ASN A 560 -4.33 -27.80 -1.88
C ASN A 560 -5.66 -27.04 -2.02
N ASP A 561 -5.65 -25.70 -1.97
CA ASP A 561 -6.82 -24.85 -2.16
C ASP A 561 -6.57 -23.90 -3.34
N PRO A 562 -7.20 -24.10 -4.52
CA PRO A 562 -6.97 -23.25 -5.69
C PRO A 562 -7.46 -21.81 -5.50
N ARG A 563 -8.23 -21.53 -4.44
CA ARG A 563 -8.68 -20.19 -4.04
C ARG A 563 -7.83 -19.59 -2.91
N ALA A 564 -6.71 -20.22 -2.56
CA ALA A 564 -5.77 -19.67 -1.59
C ALA A 564 -4.86 -18.63 -2.26
N HIS A 565 -4.99 -17.39 -1.80
CA HIS A 565 -4.14 -16.27 -2.15
C HIS A 565 -3.11 -16.02 -1.06
N MET A 566 -2.18 -15.10 -1.30
CA MET A 566 -1.18 -14.76 -0.28
C MET A 566 -1.79 -14.06 0.93
N ASP A 567 -1.52 -14.58 2.13
CA ASP A 567 -1.88 -13.93 3.39
C ASP A 567 -1.07 -12.66 3.59
N SER A 568 -1.76 -11.55 3.86
CA SER A 568 -1.13 -10.27 4.18
C SER A 568 -1.05 -10.01 5.68
N GLU A 569 -0.64 -11.01 6.47
CA GLU A 569 -0.43 -10.85 7.93
C GLU A 569 0.55 -9.69 8.22
N SER A 570 0.44 -9.10 9.42
CA SER A 570 1.39 -8.10 9.89
C SER A 570 2.77 -8.72 10.07
N LEU A 571 3.84 -7.96 9.85
CA LEU A 571 5.22 -8.43 10.06
C LEU A 571 5.47 -8.82 11.53
N PHE A 572 4.65 -8.31 12.45
CA PHE A 572 4.74 -8.60 13.88
C PHE A 572 3.46 -9.27 14.40
N LYS A 573 3.63 -10.31 15.22
CA LYS A 573 2.57 -10.95 16.00
C LYS A 573 3.08 -11.11 17.43
N ASP A 574 2.30 -10.65 18.40
CA ASP A 574 2.65 -10.69 19.83
C ASP A 574 4.05 -10.11 20.14
N GLY A 575 4.44 -9.04 19.44
CA GLY A 575 5.72 -8.35 19.61
C GLY A 575 6.94 -9.03 18.99
N LYS A 576 6.78 -10.18 18.33
CA LYS A 576 7.86 -10.90 17.63
C LYS A 576 7.73 -10.72 16.13
N LEU A 577 8.87 -10.62 15.44
CA LEU A 577 8.90 -10.75 13.98
C LEU A 577 8.40 -12.16 13.65
N LEU A 578 7.37 -12.27 12.82
CA LEU A 578 6.91 -13.58 12.36
C LEU A 578 8.00 -14.26 11.51
N PRO A 579 8.13 -15.60 11.56
CA PRO A 579 8.92 -16.34 10.60
C PRO A 579 8.48 -15.99 9.18
N ALA A 580 9.38 -15.33 8.46
CA ALA A 580 9.12 -14.77 7.14
C ALA A 580 10.34 -15.01 6.24
N ILE A 581 10.24 -14.55 5.00
CA ILE A 581 11.36 -14.56 4.06
C ILE A 581 12.52 -13.71 4.61
N THR A 582 13.77 -14.08 4.32
CA THR A 582 14.92 -13.24 4.71
C THR A 582 15.17 -12.17 3.66
N ILE A 583 15.42 -10.94 4.09
CA ILE A 583 15.61 -9.79 3.21
C ILE A 583 16.93 -9.11 3.58
N LEU A 584 17.85 -9.06 2.63
CA LEU A 584 19.05 -8.22 2.73
C LEU A 584 18.79 -6.91 1.98
N GLY A 585 19.00 -5.77 2.65
CA GLY A 585 19.00 -4.45 2.02
C GLY A 585 20.17 -4.24 1.05
N CYS A 586 20.33 -3.02 0.55
CA CYS A 586 21.43 -2.64 -0.34
C CYS A 586 22.79 -2.65 0.37
N ARG A 587 23.85 -3.10 -0.32
CA ARG A 587 25.25 -3.14 0.14
C ARG A 587 25.41 -3.75 1.55
N VAL A 588 24.65 -4.79 1.85
CA VAL A 588 24.80 -5.60 3.07
C VAL A 588 25.97 -6.56 2.88
N ARG A 589 26.83 -6.69 3.90
CA ARG A 589 27.95 -7.63 3.94
C ARG A 589 27.68 -8.70 5.01
N ILE A 590 27.49 -9.94 4.55
CA ILE A 590 27.47 -11.13 5.40
C ILE A 590 28.87 -11.77 5.32
N PRO A 591 29.55 -12.01 6.45
CA PRO A 591 30.88 -12.62 6.45
C PRO A 591 30.76 -14.13 6.18
N ALA A 592 31.90 -14.81 6.10
CA ALA A 592 31.92 -16.27 5.95
C ALA A 592 31.30 -16.98 7.17
N GLU A 593 30.79 -18.19 6.94
CA GLU A 593 30.32 -19.13 7.97
C GLU A 593 29.17 -18.63 8.88
N VAL A 594 28.47 -17.56 8.46
CA VAL A 594 27.36 -16.97 9.20
C VAL A 594 25.98 -17.45 8.72
N LEU A 595 25.05 -17.62 9.66
CA LEU A 595 23.64 -17.97 9.41
C LEU A 595 22.74 -16.76 9.63
N ILE A 596 21.99 -16.36 8.61
CA ILE A 596 20.92 -15.37 8.68
C ILE A 596 19.59 -16.07 8.41
N LEU A 597 18.72 -16.14 9.42
CA LEU A 597 17.45 -16.86 9.36
C LEU A 597 16.27 -15.93 9.66
N ASN A 598 15.24 -15.94 8.80
CA ASN A 598 14.01 -15.15 8.93
C ASN A 598 14.24 -13.68 9.36
N SER A 599 15.21 -12.99 8.76
CA SER A 599 15.67 -11.69 9.25
C SER A 599 15.62 -10.61 8.16
N ILE A 600 15.41 -9.36 8.59
CA ILE A 600 15.38 -8.19 7.71
C ILE A 600 16.60 -7.32 8.05
N VAL A 601 17.56 -7.24 7.13
CA VAL A 601 18.78 -6.44 7.30
C VAL A 601 18.63 -5.12 6.56
N LEU A 602 18.69 -3.98 7.25
CA LEU A 602 18.66 -2.67 6.60
C LEU A 602 19.92 -2.42 5.72
N PRO A 603 19.90 -1.41 4.83
CA PRO A 603 21.03 -1.13 3.94
C PRO A 603 22.33 -0.78 4.67
N HIS A 604 23.46 -0.99 3.98
CA HIS A 604 24.81 -0.63 4.40
C HIS A 604 25.28 -1.27 5.72
N LYS A 605 24.76 -2.46 6.04
CA LYS A 605 25.14 -3.22 7.26
C LYS A 605 26.22 -4.24 6.96
N GLU A 606 27.22 -4.27 7.82
CA GLU A 606 28.20 -5.35 7.89
C GLU A 606 27.92 -6.15 9.16
N LEU A 607 27.67 -7.46 9.00
CA LEU A 607 27.31 -8.34 10.11
C LEU A 607 28.55 -9.05 10.64
N SER A 608 28.60 -9.28 11.95
CA SER A 608 29.73 -9.93 12.62
C SER A 608 29.39 -11.32 13.20
N ARG A 609 28.13 -11.74 13.09
CA ARG A 609 27.61 -12.99 13.67
C ARG A 609 26.30 -13.41 13.00
N SER A 610 25.82 -14.59 13.35
CA SER A 610 24.51 -15.12 12.97
C SER A 610 23.34 -14.38 13.64
N PHE A 611 22.23 -14.28 12.92
CA PHE A 611 20.99 -13.62 13.36
C PHE A 611 19.76 -14.44 12.96
N THR A 612 18.77 -14.49 13.85
CA THR A 612 17.54 -15.26 13.66
C THR A 612 16.32 -14.46 14.11
N ASN A 613 15.26 -14.42 13.31
CA ASN A 613 13.98 -13.74 13.59
C ASN A 613 14.14 -12.27 14.03
N GLN A 614 15.04 -11.51 13.39
CA GLN A 614 15.41 -10.14 13.81
C GLN A 614 15.33 -9.13 12.67
N ILE A 615 15.01 -7.88 13.03
CA ILE A 615 15.28 -6.72 12.17
C ILE A 615 16.59 -6.11 12.64
N ILE A 616 17.55 -6.01 11.73
CA ILE A 616 18.88 -5.43 11.98
C ILE A 616 18.88 -4.01 11.40
N LEU A 617 18.83 -3.03 12.30
CA LEU A 617 18.68 -1.60 12.01
C LEU A 617 20.00 -0.90 11.69
#